data_AF-A0A537MXP7-F1
#
_entry.id   AF-A0A537MXP7-F1
#
_cell.length_a   1.000
_cell.length_b   1.000
_cell.length_c   1.000
_cell.angle_alpha   90.00
_cell.angle_beta   90.00
_cell.angle_gamma   90.00
#
_symmetry.space_group_name_H-M   'P 1'
#
loop_
_entity.id
_entity.type
_entity.pdbx_description
1 polymer ?
#
loop_
_entity_poly.entity_id
_entity_poly.type
_entity_poly.pdbx_seq_one_letter_code
_entity_poly.pdbx_strand_id
1 'polypeptide(L)' 'MSSKEIDRVWDIIEKVGVCMLTTQFGGGLRARPLEARPDRETGVIWFVTDLRSGKEHEIEAEHDVCLIFIDSKQK' A
#
# COMPACT_ATOMS: atom_id res chain seq x y z
N MET A 1 19.30 3.06 2.33
CA MET A 1 19.03 1.92 1.44
C MET A 1 19.87 2.09 0.18
N SER A 2 20.49 1.01 -0.29
CA SER A 2 21.14 0.97 -1.60
C SER A 2 20.08 0.91 -2.71
N SER A 3 20.44 1.35 -3.94
CA SER A 3 19.55 1.23 -5.11
C SER A 3 18.96 -0.17 -5.26
N LYS A 4 19.79 -1.21 -5.05
CA LYS A 4 19.40 -2.62 -5.18
C LYS A 4 18.31 -3.04 -4.20
N GLU A 5 18.30 -2.47 -2.99
CA GLU A 5 17.27 -2.77 -1.99
C GLU A 5 15.94 -2.13 -2.38
N ILE A 6 15.97 -0.92 -2.93
CA ILE A 6 14.78 -0.21 -3.43
C ILE A 6 14.22 -0.93 -4.66
N ASP A 7 15.07 -1.34 -5.59
CA ASP A 7 14.68 -2.10 -6.79
C ASP A 7 13.96 -3.39 -6.38
N ARG A 8 14.48 -4.11 -5.39
CA ARG A 8 13.85 -5.32 -4.85
C ARG A 8 12.48 -5.05 -4.24
N VAL A 9 12.30 -3.93 -3.54
CA VAL A 9 10.99 -3.56 -2.98
C VAL A 9 9.98 -3.36 -4.10
N TRP A 10 10.35 -2.65 -5.16
CA TRP A 10 9.49 -2.48 -6.32
C TRP A 10 9.17 -3.80 -7.02
N ASP A 11 10.15 -4.69 -7.17
CA ASP A 11 9.93 -6.02 -7.76
C ASP A 11 8.89 -6.83 -6.98
N ILE A 12 8.90 -6.74 -5.65
CA ILE A 12 7.91 -7.39 -4.79
C ILE A 12 6.52 -6.76 -4.99
N ILE A 13 6.44 -5.43 -5.00
CA ILE A 13 5.17 -4.69 -5.16
C ILE A 13 4.49 -5.07 -6.49
N GLU A 14 5.25 -5.03 -7.59
CA GLU A 14 4.76 -5.35 -8.94
C GLU A 14 4.37 -6.83 -9.09
N LYS A 15 5.11 -7.73 -8.44
CA LYS A 15 4.83 -9.16 -8.49
C LYS A 15 3.59 -9.56 -7.68
N VAL A 16 3.41 -8.99 -6.49
CA VAL A 16 2.34 -9.40 -5.56
C VAL A 16 1.01 -8.75 -5.92
N GLY A 17 1.01 -7.47 -6.31
CA GLY A 17 -0.17 -6.73 -6.78
C GLY A 17 -1.22 -6.38 -5.70
N VAL A 18 -1.39 -7.19 -4.66
CA VAL A 18 -2.29 -6.91 -3.53
C VAL A 18 -1.48 -6.65 -2.25
N CYS A 19 -1.86 -5.63 -1.49
CA CYS A 19 -1.28 -5.34 -0.19
C CYS A 19 -2.34 -5.12 0.88
N MET A 20 -1.92 -5.17 2.14
CA MET A 20 -2.71 -4.60 3.23
C MET A 20 -2.39 -3.10 3.34
N LEU A 21 -3.39 -2.25 3.09
CA LEU A 21 -3.31 -0.81 3.38
C LEU A 21 -3.81 -0.59 4.81
N THR A 22 -2.93 -0.04 5.65
CA THR A 22 -3.22 0.29 7.03
C THR A 22 -3.29 1.80 7.20
N THR A 23 -4.42 2.27 7.72
CA THR A 23 -4.70 3.69 8.04
C THR A 23 -4.93 3.84 9.54
N GLN A 24 -4.70 5.05 10.05
CA GLN A 24 -5.15 5.42 11.38
C GLN A 24 -6.62 5.86 11.32
N PHE A 25 -7.38 5.47 12.33
CA PHE A 25 -8.74 5.95 12.56
C PHE A 25 -8.90 6.29 14.05
N GLY A 26 -10.00 6.95 14.43
CA GLY A 26 -10.19 7.44 15.82
C GLY A 26 -10.08 6.37 16.94
N GLY A 27 -10.11 5.08 16.60
CA GLY A 27 -9.94 3.97 17.54
C GLY A 27 -8.64 3.16 17.41
N GLY A 28 -7.67 3.60 16.59
CA GLY A 28 -6.38 2.91 16.39
C GLY A 28 -6.03 2.69 14.93
N LEU A 29 -5.48 1.52 14.60
CA LEU A 29 -5.06 1.16 13.23
C LEU A 29 -6.05 0.18 12.60
N ARG A 30 -6.37 0.39 11.32
CA ARG A 30 -7.24 -0.50 10.55
C ARG A 30 -6.59 -0.87 9.23
N ALA A 31 -6.40 -2.16 9.01
CA ALA A 31 -5.87 -2.71 7.77
C ALA A 31 -6.98 -3.32 6.91
N ARG A 32 -6.87 -3.23 5.59
CA ARG A 32 -7.66 -4.03 4.64
C ARG A 32 -6.87 -4.36 3.38
N PRO A 33 -7.23 -5.42 2.65
CA PRO A 33 -6.62 -5.69 1.36
C PRO A 33 -7.06 -4.66 0.30
N LEU A 34 -6.12 -4.20 -0.51
CA LEU A 34 -6.35 -3.41 -1.72
C LEU A 34 -5.40 -3.84 -2.83
N GLU A 35 -5.85 -3.71 -4.06
CA GLU A 35 -4.99 -3.87 -5.25
C GLU A 35 -4.17 -2.59 -5.45
N ALA A 36 -2.85 -2.75 -5.48
CA ALA A 36 -1.89 -1.69 -5.76
C ALA A 36 -1.64 -1.60 -7.27
N ARG A 37 -1.51 -0.37 -7.78
CA ARG A 37 -1.14 -0.07 -9.16
C ARG A 37 0.16 0.74 -9.16
N PRO A 38 1.32 0.08 -9.09
CA PRO A 38 2.62 0.74 -9.03
C PRO A 38 2.97 1.40 -10.36
N ASP A 39 3.59 2.57 -10.27
CA ASP A 39 4.28 3.28 -11.34
C ASP A 39 5.70 3.59 -10.85
N ARG A 40 6.63 2.68 -11.15
CA ARG A 40 8.02 2.75 -10.70
C ARG A 40 8.75 3.96 -11.28
N GLU A 41 8.43 4.36 -12.51
CA GLU A 41 9.10 5.48 -13.18
C GLU A 41 8.82 6.81 -12.47
N THR A 42 7.60 6.99 -11.96
CA THR A 42 7.20 8.19 -11.21
C THR A 42 7.33 8.05 -9.70
N GLY A 43 7.58 6.84 -9.19
CA GLY A 43 7.69 6.55 -7.76
C GLY A 43 6.35 6.56 -7.03
N VAL A 44 5.24 6.29 -7.74
CA VAL A 44 3.88 6.37 -7.22
C VAL A 44 3.23 4.99 -7.15
N ILE A 45 2.38 4.77 -6.14
CA ILE A 45 1.53 3.58 -6.05
C ILE A 45 0.08 4.04 -5.97
N TRP A 46 -0.67 3.78 -7.03
CA TRP A 46 -2.09 4.14 -7.11
C TRP A 46 -2.97 3.07 -6.46
N PHE A 47 -4.06 3.51 -5.84
CA PHE A 47 -5.11 2.65 -5.31
C PHE A 47 -6.47 3.14 -5.79
N VAL A 48 -7.35 2.22 -6.16
CA VAL A 48 -8.75 2.53 -6.43
C VAL A 48 -9.59 1.97 -5.29
N THR A 49 -10.43 2.81 -4.70
CA THR A 49 -11.34 2.42 -3.63
C THR A 49 -12.71 3.06 -3.83
N ASP A 50 -13.75 2.39 -3.33
CA ASP A 50 -15.07 3.01 -3.17
C ASP A 50 -15.00 4.16 -2.16
N LEU A 51 -15.52 5.33 -2.57
CA LEU A 51 -15.68 6.56 -1.78
C LEU A 51 -16.46 6.30 -0.48
N ARG A 52 -17.39 5.34 -0.50
CA ARG A 52 -18.28 5.03 0.63
C ARG A 52 -17.61 4.23 1.76
N SER A 53 -16.34 3.83 1.59
CA SER A 53 -15.67 2.91 2.52
C SER A 53 -15.15 3.55 3.81
N GLY A 54 -15.44 4.85 4.06
CA GLY A 54 -14.99 5.60 5.24
C GLY A 54 -13.49 5.92 5.26
N LYS A 55 -12.72 5.39 4.29
CA LYS A 55 -11.27 5.52 4.21
C LYS A 55 -10.78 6.85 3.67
N GLU A 56 -11.58 7.53 2.87
CA GLU A 56 -11.25 8.89 2.44
C GLU A 56 -11.18 9.82 3.65
N HIS A 57 -12.18 9.78 4.53
CA HIS A 57 -12.18 10.56 5.77
C HIS A 57 -11.04 10.18 6.73
N GLU A 58 -10.63 8.91 6.77
CA GLU A 58 -9.48 8.46 7.57
C GLU A 58 -8.16 9.05 7.03
N ILE A 59 -7.95 9.01 5.70
CA ILE A 59 -6.72 9.49 5.04
C ILE A 59 -6.66 11.02 4.98
N GLU A 60 -7.80 11.70 4.78
CA GLU A 60 -7.88 13.16 4.85
C GLU A 60 -7.54 13.69 6.24
N ALA A 61 -7.90 12.94 7.29
CA ALA A 61 -7.57 13.28 8.66
C ALA A 61 -6.10 12.97 8.99
N GLU A 62 -5.59 11.81 8.57
CA GLU A 62 -4.22 11.35 8.83
C GLU A 62 -3.62 10.73 7.56
N HIS A 63 -2.63 11.42 6.98
CA HIS A 63 -2.09 11.10 5.65
C HIS A 63 -1.09 9.94 5.67
N ASP A 64 -0.58 9.57 6.85
CA ASP A 64 0.37 8.49 7.01
C ASP A 64 -0.31 7.12 6.85
N VAL A 65 0.25 6.31 5.95
CA VAL A 65 -0.22 4.96 5.66
C VAL A 65 0.91 3.95 5.73
N CYS A 66 0.56 2.70 6.05
CA CYS A 66 1.48 1.57 5.97
C CYS A 66 0.98 0.56 4.92
N LEU A 67 1.86 0.19 3.99
CA LEU A 67 1.62 -0.85 2.99
C LEU A 67 2.39 -2.11 3.36
N ILE A 68 1.71 -3.25 3.35
CA ILE A 68 2.32 -4.55 3.64
C ILE A 68 2.10 -5.47 2.44
N PHE A 69 3.20 -5.86 1.80
CA PHE A 69 3.22 -6.83 0.70
C PHE A 69 3.84 -8.13 1.18
N ILE A 70 3.23 -9.25 0.81
CA ILE A 70 3.72 -10.59 1.16
C ILE A 70 3.76 -11.44 -0.11
N ASP A 71 4.96 -11.78 -0.58
CA ASP A 71 5.15 -12.76 -1.64
C ASP A 71 5.13 -14.18 -1.07
N SER A 72 3.93 -14.70 -0.84
CA SER A 72 3.73 -16.04 -0.26
C SER A 72 4.24 -17.20 -1.15
N LYS A 73 4.60 -16.92 -2.41
CA LYS A 73 5.15 -17.90 -3.36
C LYS A 73 6.68 -17.98 -3.29
N GLN A 74 7.34 -16.99 -2.70
CA GLN A 74 8.78 -17.00 -2.49
C GLN A 74 9.07 -17.59 -1.10
N LYS A 75 9.29 -18.91 -1.08
CA LYS A 75 9.76 -19.63 0.11
C LYS A 75 11.24 -19.42 0.35
#